data_AF-A0A8J4FDF9-F1
#
_entry.id   AF-A0A8J4FDF9-F1
#
_cell.length_a   1.000
_cell.length_b   1.000
_cell.length_c   1.000
_cell.angle_alpha   90.00
_cell.angle_beta   90.00
_cell.angle_gamma   90.00
#
_symmetry.space_group_name_H-M   'P 1'
#
loop_
_entity.id
_entity.type
_entity.pdbx_description
1 polymer ?
#
loop_
_entity_poly.entity_id
_entity_poly.type
_entity_poly.pdbx_seq_one_letter_code
_entity_poly.pdbx_strand_id
1 'polypeptide(L)'
;METSVRFTPLSGVDAESPLCYLLEIDSFTILLDCGWDENFDPAALEPIKRVLPRINAVLLSHPDLAHLGALPYLVGKCGLQAPICSTKPVRRMGEMFMFESYLAKQAISDFETFDLDDVDAAFRLNASWTELRFSQRHQLVPPPPDSKAAAATGSSSGQPAAAAAAAVAGGGITITAHPAGRYPGGAVWRISLGCGEELVYAVDYNHRKERLLNRTHFDELLAANQPALLVTDAVNALTEKSDRHRRDEEFLDAITATVEAEGSVLIPTDAAGRVLELALLLDEHFSKARVAAAPVILSATIKTVLEFARTQLEYLGNELVQAFSLKRAVPFSFRKLSVITRLEELGAFPGPKVVLATMPSLEGGPARELLVQWAALPRNTIIFTERAQAGTLAAALQTHDPSAGSGPLRLRLRMGRRMPLEGEELAEWQAAKVAAAQELAEHGGSAKDSLPLLSPSCHLTPASRLAAAARLASAGSAAAAAAGGGERGGAHHSPVAAHKSRRRPRW
;
A
#
# COMPACT_ATOMS: atom_id res chain seq x y z
N MET A 1 40.77 0.30 -17.31
CA MET A 1 39.43 0.24 -17.95
C MET A 1 38.62 1.30 -17.24
N GLU A 2 38.08 2.27 -17.98
CA GLU A 2 37.14 3.23 -17.40
C GLU A 2 35.82 2.51 -17.15
N THR A 3 35.31 2.55 -15.92
CA THR A 3 34.01 2.01 -15.57
C THR A 3 32.93 2.94 -16.13
N SER A 4 32.01 2.40 -16.91
CA SER A 4 30.92 3.19 -17.52
C SER A 4 29.70 3.17 -16.61
N VAL A 5 29.30 4.34 -16.12
CA VAL A 5 28.07 4.52 -15.35
C VAL A 5 27.04 5.28 -16.18
N ARG A 6 25.85 4.72 -16.35
CA ARG A 6 24.70 5.39 -17.00
C ARG A 6 23.49 5.35 -16.08
N PHE A 7 22.90 6.51 -15.85
CA PHE A 7 21.64 6.67 -15.12
C PHE A 7 20.54 7.03 -16.12
N THR A 8 19.45 6.25 -16.13
CA THR A 8 18.30 6.47 -17.01
C THR A 8 17.03 6.53 -16.17
N PRO A 9 16.35 7.68 -16.10
CA PRO A 9 15.03 7.74 -15.48
C PRO A 9 13.99 7.04 -16.34
N LEU A 10 13.25 6.09 -15.75
CA LEU A 10 12.14 5.41 -16.42
C LEU A 10 10.81 6.12 -16.12
N SER A 11 10.68 6.64 -14.90
CA SER A 11 9.59 7.51 -14.43
C SER A 11 10.11 8.38 -13.26
N GLY A 12 9.29 9.29 -12.73
CA GLY A 12 9.67 10.06 -11.54
C GLY A 12 10.31 11.42 -11.82
N VAL A 13 10.16 11.96 -13.04
CA VAL A 13 10.80 13.22 -13.51
C VAL A 13 9.72 14.28 -13.77
N ASP A 14 10.07 15.56 -13.68
CA ASP A 14 9.18 16.70 -14.00
C ASP A 14 7.83 16.70 -13.26
N ALA A 15 7.86 16.36 -11.96
CA ALA A 15 6.70 16.24 -11.07
C ALA A 15 5.76 15.06 -11.39
N GLU A 16 6.15 14.15 -12.28
CA GLU A 16 5.52 12.84 -12.39
C GLU A 16 6.02 11.96 -11.23
N SER A 17 5.07 11.36 -10.52
CA SER A 17 5.30 10.26 -9.58
C SER A 17 4.59 9.06 -10.19
N PRO A 18 5.23 7.89 -10.29
CA PRO A 18 6.11 7.31 -9.26
C PRO A 18 7.59 7.16 -9.62
N LEU A 19 8.44 6.89 -8.62
CA LEU A 19 9.89 6.83 -8.79
C LEU A 19 10.34 5.46 -9.33
N CYS A 20 11.07 5.48 -10.44
CA CYS A 20 11.72 4.29 -10.99
C CYS A 20 12.88 4.70 -11.88
N TYR A 21 14.09 4.26 -11.53
CA TYR A 21 15.31 4.61 -12.24
C TYR A 21 16.13 3.37 -12.58
N LEU A 22 16.84 3.43 -13.70
CA LEU A 22 17.77 2.40 -14.14
C LEU A 22 19.21 2.89 -13.98
N LEU A 23 20.01 2.14 -13.25
CA LEU A 23 21.44 2.39 -13.09
C LEU A 23 22.23 1.25 -13.75
N GLU A 24 22.89 1.56 -14.85
CA GLU A 24 23.73 0.65 -15.60
C GLU A 24 25.20 0.93 -15.25
N ILE A 25 25.89 -0.06 -14.68
CA ILE A 25 27.30 -0.04 -14.33
C ILE A 25 27.96 -1.14 -15.16
N ASP A 26 28.69 -0.76 -16.21
CA ASP A 26 29.23 -1.66 -17.22
C ASP A 26 28.16 -2.61 -17.79
N SER A 27 28.21 -3.90 -17.44
CA SER A 27 27.23 -4.92 -17.84
C SER A 27 26.17 -5.22 -16.77
N PHE A 28 26.27 -4.60 -15.60
CA PHE A 28 25.38 -4.83 -14.46
C PHE A 28 24.30 -3.76 -14.39
N THR A 29 23.04 -4.18 -14.39
CA THR A 29 21.87 -3.29 -14.38
C THR A 29 21.14 -3.37 -13.04
N ILE A 30 21.04 -2.24 -12.35
CA ILE A 30 20.31 -2.08 -11.09
C ILE A 30 19.03 -1.29 -11.35
N LEU A 31 17.90 -1.81 -10.90
CA LEU A 31 16.67 -1.03 -10.79
C LEU A 31 16.64 -0.33 -9.44
N LEU A 32 16.60 1.00 -9.45
CA LEU A 32 16.46 1.82 -8.25
C LEU A 32 14.98 2.19 -8.11
N ASP A 33 14.33 1.60 -7.11
CA ASP A 33 12.89 1.68 -6.86
C ASP A 33 12.01 1.20 -8.04
N CYS A 34 10.79 0.84 -7.71
CA CYS A 34 9.75 0.42 -8.66
C CYS A 34 8.38 0.88 -8.15
N GLY A 35 8.23 2.20 -8.05
CA GLY A 35 6.98 2.79 -7.60
C GLY A 35 5.83 2.62 -8.57
N TRP A 36 4.62 2.80 -8.07
CA TRP A 36 3.40 2.95 -8.87
C TRP A 36 2.57 4.14 -8.40
N ASP A 37 1.58 4.53 -9.18
CA ASP A 37 0.58 5.51 -8.79
C ASP A 37 -0.66 4.82 -8.22
N GLU A 38 -1.57 5.62 -7.67
CA GLU A 38 -2.83 5.14 -7.12
C GLU A 38 -3.76 4.55 -8.20
N ASN A 39 -3.53 4.79 -9.48
CA ASN A 39 -4.40 4.26 -10.54
C ASN A 39 -4.07 2.81 -10.88
N PHE A 40 -2.84 2.37 -10.62
CA PHE A 40 -2.37 1.02 -10.91
C PHE A 40 -2.55 0.64 -12.39
N ASP A 41 -2.33 1.59 -13.29
CA ASP A 41 -2.43 1.37 -14.74
C ASP A 41 -1.19 0.59 -15.26
N PRO A 42 -1.36 -0.64 -15.78
CA PRO A 42 -0.24 -1.44 -16.30
C PRO A 42 0.48 -0.80 -17.49
N ALA A 43 -0.14 0.16 -18.19
CA ALA A 43 0.48 0.90 -19.28
C ALA A 43 1.61 1.80 -18.78
N ALA A 44 1.51 2.34 -17.56
CA ALA A 44 2.55 3.17 -16.95
C ALA A 44 3.85 2.38 -16.69
N LEU A 45 3.77 1.05 -16.60
CA LEU A 45 4.92 0.16 -16.33
C LEU A 45 5.60 -0.35 -17.61
N GLU A 46 5.13 0.05 -18.79
CA GLU A 46 5.69 -0.37 -20.07
C GLU A 46 7.21 -0.06 -20.22
N PRO A 47 7.73 1.10 -19.75
CA PRO A 47 9.18 1.36 -19.75
C PRO A 47 9.98 0.33 -18.94
N ILE A 48 9.44 -0.09 -17.79
CA ILE A 48 10.07 -1.08 -16.89
C ILE A 48 10.04 -2.45 -17.55
N LYS A 49 8.90 -2.84 -18.15
CA LYS A 49 8.72 -4.14 -18.84
C LYS A 49 9.77 -4.38 -19.91
N ARG A 50 10.15 -3.33 -20.66
CA ARG A 50 11.19 -3.43 -21.71
C ARG A 50 12.59 -3.73 -21.18
N VAL A 51 12.88 -3.32 -19.94
CA VAL A 51 14.20 -3.52 -19.33
C VAL A 51 14.24 -4.69 -18.36
N LEU A 52 13.10 -5.23 -17.93
CA LEU A 52 12.97 -6.37 -17.00
C LEU A 52 13.98 -7.50 -17.22
N PRO A 53 14.18 -8.04 -18.45
CA PRO A 53 15.10 -9.16 -18.65
C PRO A 53 16.57 -8.81 -18.35
N ARG A 54 16.93 -7.54 -18.42
CA ARG A 54 18.29 -7.03 -18.24
C ARG A 54 18.61 -6.77 -16.76
N ILE A 55 17.60 -6.59 -15.92
CA ILE A 55 17.77 -6.26 -14.50
C ILE A 55 18.51 -7.39 -13.76
N ASN A 56 19.54 -7.02 -13.01
CA ASN A 56 20.36 -7.93 -12.21
C ASN A 56 20.08 -7.81 -10.71
N ALA A 57 19.65 -6.64 -10.24
CA ALA A 57 19.24 -6.41 -8.85
C ALA A 57 18.21 -5.27 -8.79
N VAL A 58 17.38 -5.27 -7.75
CA VAL A 58 16.45 -4.18 -7.42
C VAL A 58 16.82 -3.63 -6.04
N LEU A 59 17.00 -2.32 -5.92
CA LEU A 59 17.20 -1.64 -4.63
C LEU A 59 15.94 -0.86 -4.28
N LEU A 60 15.35 -1.14 -3.12
CA LEU A 60 14.17 -0.42 -2.62
C LEU A 60 14.56 0.51 -1.49
N SER A 61 14.16 1.77 -1.57
CA SER A 61 14.49 2.83 -0.61
C SER A 61 13.46 2.94 0.52
N HIS A 62 12.16 2.97 0.22
CA HIS A 62 11.10 3.27 1.19
C HIS A 62 9.87 2.33 1.08
N PRO A 63 9.09 2.15 2.17
CA PRO A 63 7.92 1.28 2.21
C PRO A 63 6.61 2.00 1.82
N ASP A 64 6.57 2.68 0.69
CA ASP A 64 5.36 3.35 0.20
C ASP A 64 5.06 3.01 -1.28
N LEU A 65 3.90 3.47 -1.75
CA LEU A 65 3.46 3.21 -3.11
C LEU A 65 4.42 3.82 -4.17
N ALA A 66 4.98 4.99 -3.89
CA ALA A 66 5.83 5.73 -4.82
C ALA A 66 7.22 5.11 -5.04
N HIS A 67 7.65 4.17 -4.19
CA HIS A 67 8.96 3.50 -4.31
C HIS A 67 8.85 1.98 -4.58
N LEU A 68 7.79 1.30 -4.14
CA LEU A 68 7.66 -0.15 -4.33
C LEU A 68 6.29 -0.63 -4.83
N GLY A 69 5.41 0.29 -5.23
CA GLY A 69 4.03 0.00 -5.61
C GLY A 69 3.89 -0.99 -6.78
N ALA A 70 4.84 -1.01 -7.72
CA ALA A 70 4.80 -1.90 -8.87
C ALA A 70 5.29 -3.32 -8.55
N LEU A 71 5.93 -3.52 -7.39
CA LEU A 71 6.63 -4.76 -7.08
C LEU A 71 5.73 -6.02 -7.15
N PRO A 72 4.50 -6.05 -6.58
CA PRO A 72 3.60 -7.20 -6.70
C PRO A 72 3.31 -7.58 -8.14
N TYR A 73 3.05 -6.59 -8.99
CA TYR A 73 2.74 -6.80 -10.39
C TYR A 73 3.98 -7.23 -11.21
N LEU A 74 5.15 -6.65 -10.94
CA LEU A 74 6.39 -7.00 -11.62
C LEU A 74 6.83 -8.42 -11.29
N VAL A 75 6.71 -8.85 -10.03
CA VAL A 75 7.06 -10.22 -9.61
C VAL A 75 5.98 -11.23 -10.03
N GLY A 76 4.72 -10.98 -9.69
CA GLY A 76 3.62 -11.93 -9.88
C GLY A 76 3.18 -12.09 -11.33
N LYS A 77 3.15 -11.00 -12.10
CA LYS A 77 2.64 -11.00 -13.49
C LYS A 77 3.73 -10.84 -14.54
N CYS A 78 4.76 -10.04 -14.28
CA CYS A 78 5.81 -9.75 -15.28
C CYS A 78 7.05 -10.64 -15.18
N GLY A 79 7.14 -11.51 -14.16
CA GLY A 79 8.24 -12.47 -14.02
C GLY A 79 9.59 -11.86 -13.62
N LEU A 80 9.60 -10.78 -12.82
CA LEU A 80 10.83 -10.24 -12.24
C LEU A 80 11.49 -11.28 -11.30
N GLN A 81 12.65 -11.81 -11.70
CA GLN A 81 13.40 -12.82 -10.94
C GLN A 81 14.64 -12.26 -10.21
N ALA A 82 14.99 -11.01 -10.46
CA ALA A 82 16.20 -10.41 -9.89
C ALA A 82 16.13 -10.34 -8.36
N PRO A 83 17.27 -10.48 -7.65
CA PRO A 83 17.33 -10.25 -6.21
C PRO A 83 16.91 -8.83 -5.84
N ILE A 84 16.13 -8.73 -4.77
CA ILE A 84 15.59 -7.48 -4.25
C ILE A 84 16.32 -7.19 -2.93
N CYS A 85 16.95 -6.03 -2.84
CA CYS A 85 17.64 -5.58 -1.64
C CYS A 85 16.87 -4.43 -0.99
N SER A 86 16.62 -4.55 0.32
CA SER A 86 16.09 -3.47 1.13
C SER A 86 16.48 -3.67 2.59
N THR A 87 16.17 -2.70 3.43
CA THR A 87 16.15 -2.95 4.87
C THR A 87 14.96 -3.82 5.26
N LYS A 88 15.07 -4.48 6.41
CA LYS A 88 13.99 -5.33 6.92
C LYS A 88 12.67 -4.59 7.13
N PRO A 89 12.62 -3.35 7.68
CA PRO A 89 11.37 -2.63 7.77
C PRO A 89 10.77 -2.26 6.42
N VAL A 90 11.57 -1.91 5.42
CA VAL A 90 11.08 -1.58 4.07
C VAL A 90 10.29 -2.75 3.47
N ARG A 91 10.83 -3.97 3.57
CA ARG A 91 10.15 -5.20 3.12
C ARG A 91 8.82 -5.41 3.86
N ARG A 92 8.84 -5.38 5.19
CA ARG A 92 7.67 -5.76 6.01
C ARG A 92 6.58 -4.71 6.06
N MET A 93 6.94 -3.43 6.18
CA MET A 93 5.97 -2.34 6.13
C MET A 93 5.48 -2.12 4.71
N GLY A 94 6.33 -2.33 3.69
CA GLY A 94 5.93 -2.30 2.29
C GLY A 94 4.86 -3.33 1.95
N GLU A 95 5.00 -4.55 2.46
CA GLU A 95 3.99 -5.60 2.36
C GLU A 95 2.63 -5.15 2.92
N MET A 96 2.63 -4.52 4.11
CA MET A 96 1.42 -3.99 4.74
C MET A 96 0.81 -2.83 3.93
N PHE A 97 1.66 -1.96 3.38
CA PHE A 97 1.22 -0.85 2.52
C PHE A 97 0.51 -1.36 1.26
N MET A 98 1.08 -2.39 0.61
CA MET A 98 0.49 -3.00 -0.58
C MET A 98 -0.81 -3.74 -0.27
N PHE A 99 -0.87 -4.42 0.88
CA PHE A 99 -2.11 -5.04 1.36
C PHE A 99 -3.22 -4.02 1.55
N GLU A 100 -2.93 -2.88 2.18
CA GLU A 100 -3.91 -1.82 2.42
C GLU A 100 -4.34 -1.13 1.12
N SER A 101 -3.40 -0.89 0.21
CA SER A 101 -3.69 -0.32 -1.12
C SER A 101 -4.60 -1.23 -1.94
N TYR A 102 -4.34 -2.54 -1.92
CA TYR A 102 -5.19 -3.53 -2.58
C TYR A 102 -6.62 -3.53 -1.99
N LEU A 103 -6.75 -3.57 -0.65
CA LEU A 103 -8.06 -3.55 0.00
C LEU A 103 -8.83 -2.26 -0.33
N ALA A 104 -8.16 -1.12 -0.35
CA ALA A 104 -8.76 0.16 -0.69
C ALA A 104 -9.31 0.16 -2.13
N LYS A 105 -8.59 -0.41 -3.09
CA LYS A 105 -9.00 -0.51 -4.50
C LYS A 105 -10.10 -1.55 -4.71
N GLN A 106 -9.99 -2.70 -4.06
CA GLN A 106 -10.99 -3.77 -4.15
C GLN A 106 -12.34 -3.37 -3.52
N ALA A 107 -12.33 -2.47 -2.54
CA ALA A 107 -13.56 -1.97 -1.92
C ALA A 107 -14.41 -1.10 -2.88
N ILE A 108 -13.76 -0.40 -3.83
CA ILE A 108 -14.39 0.59 -4.71
C ILE A 108 -14.57 0.10 -6.15
N SER A 109 -13.82 -0.90 -6.59
CA SER A 109 -13.78 -1.39 -7.97
C SER A 109 -13.42 -2.87 -8.04
N ASP A 110 -13.75 -3.51 -9.16
CA ASP A 110 -13.27 -4.86 -9.50
C ASP A 110 -11.80 -4.75 -9.94
N PHE A 111 -10.90 -4.70 -8.94
CA PHE A 111 -9.47 -4.58 -9.14
C PHE A 111 -8.85 -5.93 -9.47
N GLU A 112 -8.33 -6.06 -10.70
CA GLU A 112 -7.77 -7.32 -11.23
C GLU A 112 -6.28 -7.22 -11.61
N THR A 113 -5.66 -6.05 -11.45
CA THR A 113 -4.27 -5.82 -11.85
C THR A 113 -3.30 -6.74 -11.13
N PHE A 114 -3.45 -6.87 -9.81
CA PHE A 114 -2.75 -7.85 -8.98
C PHE A 114 -3.64 -8.26 -7.80
N ASP A 115 -3.38 -9.41 -7.21
CA ASP A 115 -4.09 -9.94 -6.06
C ASP A 115 -3.19 -10.07 -4.81
N LEU A 116 -3.75 -10.55 -3.70
CA LEU A 116 -3.00 -10.76 -2.46
C LEU A 116 -1.95 -11.87 -2.59
N ASP A 117 -2.15 -12.83 -3.49
CA ASP A 117 -1.17 -13.89 -3.74
C ASP A 117 0.05 -13.31 -4.46
N ASP A 118 -0.13 -12.33 -5.35
CA ASP A 118 0.97 -11.60 -5.98
C ASP A 118 1.74 -10.75 -4.94
N VAL A 119 1.05 -10.16 -3.97
CA VAL A 119 1.70 -9.44 -2.85
C VAL A 119 2.52 -10.41 -1.99
N ASP A 120 1.94 -11.56 -1.61
CA ASP A 120 2.65 -12.58 -0.84
C ASP A 120 3.81 -13.20 -1.64
N ALA A 121 3.63 -13.41 -2.94
CA ALA A 121 4.69 -13.84 -3.84
C ALA A 121 5.84 -12.85 -3.85
N ALA A 122 5.55 -11.55 -3.99
CA ALA A 122 6.56 -10.50 -4.03
C ALA A 122 7.29 -10.33 -2.70
N PHE A 123 6.61 -10.33 -1.56
CA PHE A 123 7.20 -9.96 -0.26
C PHE A 123 7.55 -11.14 0.65
N ARG A 124 6.79 -12.24 0.64
CA ARG A 124 7.00 -13.37 1.58
C ARG A 124 7.69 -14.55 0.94
N LEU A 125 7.21 -14.99 -0.21
CA LEU A 125 7.64 -16.24 -0.85
C LEU A 125 8.85 -16.05 -1.76
N ASN A 126 9.14 -14.82 -2.16
CA ASN A 126 10.34 -14.52 -2.94
C ASN A 126 11.59 -14.80 -2.10
N ALA A 127 12.30 -15.88 -2.43
CA ALA A 127 13.55 -16.26 -1.79
C ALA A 127 14.71 -15.32 -2.16
N SER A 128 14.53 -14.46 -3.16
CA SER A 128 15.56 -13.54 -3.66
C SER A 128 15.66 -12.23 -2.87
N TRP A 129 14.95 -12.10 -1.74
CA TRP A 129 15.13 -10.95 -0.84
C TRP A 129 16.46 -11.02 -0.11
N THR A 130 17.20 -9.92 -0.19
CA THR A 130 18.36 -9.66 0.65
C THR A 130 18.02 -8.54 1.63
N GLU A 131 17.71 -8.92 2.88
CA GLU A 131 17.47 -7.97 3.96
C GLU A 131 18.80 -7.45 4.50
N LEU A 132 18.98 -6.12 4.46
CA LEU A 132 20.17 -5.44 4.94
C LEU A 132 19.90 -4.64 6.21
N ARG A 133 20.90 -4.56 7.08
CA ARG A 133 20.93 -3.58 8.17
C ARG A 133 21.59 -2.30 7.70
N PHE A 134 21.34 -1.21 8.41
CA PHE A 134 22.09 0.03 8.15
C PHE A 134 23.60 -0.19 8.31
N SER A 135 24.37 0.43 7.44
CA SER A 135 25.83 0.35 7.36
C SER A 135 26.39 -1.05 7.07
N GLN A 136 25.54 -2.03 6.74
CA GLN A 136 25.98 -3.34 6.29
C GLN A 136 26.41 -3.26 4.83
N ARG A 137 27.67 -3.63 4.56
CA ARG A 137 28.18 -3.80 3.20
C ARG A 137 27.70 -5.12 2.63
N HIS A 138 27.11 -5.08 1.45
CA HIS A 138 26.67 -6.26 0.73
C HIS A 138 27.18 -6.23 -0.71
N GLN A 139 27.85 -7.29 -1.14
CA GLN A 139 28.36 -7.39 -2.50
C GLN A 139 27.28 -7.97 -3.41
N LEU A 140 26.92 -7.22 -4.46
CA LEU A 140 26.02 -7.71 -5.49
C LEU A 140 26.75 -8.72 -6.37
N VAL A 141 26.19 -9.92 -6.46
CA VAL A 141 26.72 -11.00 -7.31
C VAL A 141 25.86 -11.08 -8.56
N PRO A 142 26.44 -11.01 -9.77
CA PRO A 142 25.67 -11.21 -10.99
C PRO A 142 25.07 -12.62 -11.00
N PRO A 143 23.80 -12.76 -11.43
CA PRO A 143 23.20 -14.09 -11.54
C PRO A 143 24.01 -14.95 -12.52
N PRO A 144 24.16 -16.26 -12.26
CA PRO A 144 24.91 -17.15 -13.14
C PRO A 144 24.29 -17.17 -14.55
N PRO A 145 25.13 -17.28 -15.60
CA PRO A 145 24.73 -17.10 -17.00
C PRO A 145 23.68 -18.10 -17.51
N ASP A 146 23.45 -19.21 -16.80
CA ASP A 146 22.51 -20.26 -17.21
C ASP A 146 21.04 -19.98 -16.82
N SER A 147 20.78 -18.92 -16.03
CA SER A 147 19.42 -18.60 -15.55
C SER A 147 18.57 -17.79 -16.53
N LYS A 148 19.17 -17.16 -17.56
CA LYS A 148 18.45 -16.27 -18.51
C LYS A 148 18.36 -16.82 -19.95
N ALA A 149 18.91 -18.00 -20.24
CA ALA A 149 19.08 -18.51 -21.61
C ALA A 149 18.47 -19.91 -21.88
N ALA A 150 17.55 -20.42 -21.06
CA ALA A 150 16.90 -21.71 -21.31
C ALA A 150 15.68 -21.64 -22.26
N ALA A 151 15.69 -20.71 -23.22
CA ALA A 151 14.63 -20.57 -24.23
C ALA A 151 15.18 -20.25 -25.63
N ALA A 152 16.29 -20.86 -26.05
CA ALA A 152 16.58 -21.09 -27.47
C ALA A 152 17.79 -22.01 -27.65
N THR A 153 17.59 -23.05 -28.44
CA THR A 153 18.60 -23.90 -29.12
C THR A 153 19.47 -24.83 -28.27
N GLY A 154 19.41 -26.12 -28.62
CA GLY A 154 20.17 -27.19 -27.99
C GLY A 154 21.59 -27.37 -28.53
N SER A 155 22.24 -28.34 -27.89
CA SER A 155 23.52 -28.99 -28.19
C SER A 155 24.82 -28.39 -27.61
N SER A 156 25.33 -29.17 -26.65
CA SER A 156 26.70 -29.66 -26.44
C SER A 156 27.85 -28.73 -26.04
N SER A 157 28.36 -29.08 -24.84
CA SER A 157 29.77 -29.25 -24.43
C SER A 157 30.70 -28.04 -24.38
N GLY A 158 31.18 -27.74 -23.17
CA GLY A 158 32.43 -27.03 -22.94
C GLY A 158 32.33 -25.95 -21.85
N GLN A 159 32.79 -26.30 -20.63
CA GLN A 159 33.23 -25.40 -19.55
C GLN A 159 32.73 -23.92 -19.53
N PRO A 160 31.76 -23.54 -18.68
CA PRO A 160 31.38 -22.13 -18.50
C PRO A 160 31.73 -21.51 -17.13
N ALA A 161 32.43 -22.20 -16.23
CA ALA A 161 32.65 -21.69 -14.86
C ALA A 161 33.72 -20.58 -14.75
N ALA A 162 34.70 -20.53 -15.66
CA ALA A 162 35.81 -19.58 -15.57
C ALA A 162 35.50 -18.20 -16.18
N ALA A 163 34.60 -18.14 -17.17
CA ALA A 163 34.26 -16.89 -17.86
C ALA A 163 33.28 -16.01 -17.05
N ALA A 164 32.39 -16.61 -16.27
CA ALA A 164 31.47 -15.88 -15.39
C ALA A 164 32.19 -15.23 -14.20
N ALA A 165 33.27 -15.84 -13.71
CA ALA A 165 34.16 -15.24 -12.71
C ALA A 165 35.02 -14.11 -13.31
N ALA A 166 35.34 -14.19 -14.61
CA ALA A 166 36.13 -13.17 -15.32
C ALA A 166 35.32 -11.93 -15.74
N ALA A 167 33.99 -11.99 -15.78
CA ALA A 167 33.15 -10.80 -15.99
C ALA A 167 33.11 -9.87 -14.74
N VAL A 168 33.62 -10.33 -13.61
CA VAL A 168 33.96 -9.53 -12.42
C VAL A 168 35.40 -8.99 -12.51
N ALA A 169 35.94 -8.82 -13.73
CA ALA A 169 37.24 -8.16 -13.95
C ALA A 169 37.21 -6.63 -13.78
N GLY A 170 36.05 -6.06 -13.40
CA GLY A 170 35.89 -4.65 -13.08
C GLY A 170 35.31 -4.45 -11.68
N GLY A 171 35.98 -4.96 -10.65
CA GLY A 171 35.77 -4.55 -9.25
C GLY A 171 34.33 -4.67 -8.72
N GLY A 172 34.02 -5.73 -7.98
CA GLY A 172 32.66 -6.03 -7.50
C GLY A 172 31.86 -4.85 -6.92
N ILE A 173 30.58 -4.75 -7.28
CA ILE A 173 29.67 -3.71 -6.81
C ILE A 173 29.24 -4.03 -5.37
N THR A 174 29.45 -3.09 -4.46
CA THR A 174 29.03 -3.21 -3.06
C THR A 174 27.99 -2.15 -2.74
N ILE A 175 26.86 -2.57 -2.16
CA ILE A 175 25.80 -1.67 -1.71
C ILE A 175 25.82 -1.57 -0.18
N THR A 176 25.46 -0.38 0.33
CA THR A 176 25.29 -0.11 1.75
C THR A 176 24.08 0.79 1.95
N ALA A 177 23.18 0.40 2.87
CA ALA A 177 22.02 1.21 3.23
C ALA A 177 22.36 2.16 4.39
N HIS A 178 22.00 3.43 4.25
CA HIS A 178 22.12 4.46 5.28
C HIS A 178 20.73 5.02 5.66
N PRO A 179 20.51 5.50 6.89
CA PRO A 179 19.18 5.96 7.32
C PRO A 179 18.70 7.21 6.57
N ALA A 180 17.56 7.10 5.89
CA ALA A 180 16.92 8.21 5.18
C ALA A 180 16.03 9.09 6.09
N GLY A 181 15.67 8.64 7.29
CA GLY A 181 14.97 9.47 8.28
C GLY A 181 13.51 9.83 7.97
N ARG A 182 12.92 9.28 6.90
CA ARG A 182 11.50 9.48 6.53
C ARG A 182 10.58 8.33 6.98
N TYR A 183 10.99 7.10 6.72
CA TYR A 183 10.30 5.89 7.15
C TYR A 183 11.19 5.05 8.07
N PRO A 184 10.62 4.26 9.00
CA PRO A 184 11.38 3.22 9.68
C PRO A 184 12.05 2.31 8.66
N GLY A 185 13.38 2.20 8.71
CA GLY A 185 14.18 1.45 7.73
C GLY A 185 14.36 2.12 6.37
N GLY A 186 13.77 3.29 6.10
CA GLY A 186 14.00 4.02 4.86
C GLY A 186 15.49 4.25 4.60
N ALA A 187 15.92 4.02 3.35
CA ALA A 187 17.33 3.89 3.01
C ALA A 187 17.80 4.88 1.95
N VAL A 188 18.92 5.55 2.23
CA VAL A 188 19.80 6.14 1.23
C VAL A 188 20.83 5.09 0.83
N TRP A 189 20.98 4.85 -0.47
CA TRP A 189 21.85 3.81 -0.98
C TRP A 189 23.22 4.37 -1.36
N ARG A 190 24.27 3.82 -0.77
CA ARG A 190 25.66 4.02 -1.19
C ARG A 190 26.10 2.82 -2.00
N ILE A 191 26.53 3.05 -3.24
CA ILE A 191 26.95 2.03 -4.19
C ILE A 191 28.43 2.25 -4.48
N SER A 192 29.28 1.40 -3.93
CA SER A 192 30.73 1.43 -4.12
C SER A 192 31.11 0.50 -5.27
N LEU A 193 31.80 1.06 -6.26
CA LEU A 193 32.36 0.34 -7.40
C LEU A 193 33.76 -0.15 -7.04
N GLY A 194 34.21 -1.29 -7.54
CA GLY A 194 35.53 -1.79 -7.19
C GLY A 194 36.70 -1.03 -7.84
N CYS A 195 36.42 -0.03 -8.70
CA CYS A 195 37.40 0.99 -9.09
C CYS A 195 37.67 2.03 -7.98
N GLY A 196 36.89 2.02 -6.90
CA GLY A 196 36.98 2.97 -5.79
C GLY A 196 36.00 4.14 -5.89
N GLU A 197 35.29 4.29 -7.01
CA GLU A 197 34.25 5.30 -7.18
C GLU A 197 32.99 4.94 -6.38
N GLU A 198 32.23 5.97 -6.00
CA GLU A 198 31.01 5.81 -5.23
C GLU A 198 29.87 6.60 -5.85
N LEU A 199 28.71 5.96 -5.88
CA LEU A 199 27.45 6.54 -6.31
C LEU A 199 26.50 6.57 -5.11
N VAL A 200 25.74 7.65 -4.98
CA VAL A 200 24.78 7.82 -3.89
C VAL A 200 23.41 8.07 -4.49
N TYR A 201 22.45 7.22 -4.12
CA TYR A 201 21.05 7.38 -4.44
C TYR A 201 20.28 7.77 -3.17
N ALA A 202 19.85 9.02 -3.12
CA ALA A 202 19.30 9.68 -1.94
C ALA A 202 18.00 10.41 -2.28
N VAL A 203 16.90 9.66 -2.32
CA VAL A 203 15.55 10.18 -2.53
C VAL A 203 14.75 10.17 -1.23
N ASP A 204 13.86 11.13 -1.10
CA ASP A 204 12.84 11.22 -0.06
C ASP A 204 13.41 11.13 1.38
N TYR A 205 14.54 11.80 1.60
CA TYR A 205 15.23 11.80 2.88
C TYR A 205 14.84 12.99 3.78
N ASN A 206 15.09 12.84 5.08
CA ASN A 206 14.85 13.87 6.09
C ASN A 206 16.12 14.22 6.84
N HIS A 207 16.64 15.41 6.59
CA HIS A 207 17.82 15.95 7.29
C HIS A 207 17.46 16.58 8.66
N ARG A 208 16.17 16.70 8.99
CA ARG A 208 15.71 17.17 10.30
C ARG A 208 15.41 15.98 11.20
N LYS A 209 15.69 16.14 12.49
CA LYS A 209 15.37 15.11 13.49
C LYS A 209 13.87 15.15 13.80
N GLU A 210 13.24 14.00 13.78
CA GLU A 210 11.84 13.80 14.18
C GLU A 210 11.76 13.07 15.52
N ARG A 211 10.55 12.84 16.04
CA ARG A 211 10.36 12.12 17.31
C ARG A 211 10.58 10.62 17.11
N LEU A 212 10.09 10.09 15.99
CA LEU A 212 10.18 8.70 15.59
C LEU A 212 11.57 8.34 15.08
N LEU A 213 12.18 9.19 14.24
CA LEU A 213 13.37 8.85 13.47
C LEU A 213 14.52 9.85 13.68
N ASN A 214 15.73 9.33 13.58
CA ASN A 214 16.93 10.16 13.49
C ASN A 214 16.98 10.85 12.12
N ARG A 215 17.67 11.99 12.06
CA ARG A 215 17.98 12.66 10.79
C ARG A 215 18.89 11.80 9.91
N THR A 216 18.90 12.05 8.61
CA THR A 216 19.95 11.55 7.72
C THR A 216 21.28 12.25 7.99
N HIS A 217 22.34 11.46 8.13
CA HIS A 217 23.71 11.95 8.34
C HIS A 217 24.45 12.07 7.00
N PHE A 218 24.14 13.11 6.21
CA PHE A 218 24.86 13.35 4.95
C PHE A 218 26.33 13.70 5.16
N ASP A 219 26.66 14.38 6.25
CA ASP A 219 28.04 14.77 6.56
C ASP A 219 28.94 13.53 6.61
N GLU A 220 28.52 12.47 7.30
CA GLU A 220 29.27 11.20 7.38
C GLU A 220 29.30 10.46 6.03
N LEU A 221 28.20 10.53 5.28
CA LEU A 221 28.05 9.85 4.01
C LEU A 221 28.92 10.48 2.90
N LEU A 222 29.02 11.82 2.88
CA LEU A 222 29.75 12.60 1.87
C LEU A 222 31.18 12.96 2.31
N ALA A 223 31.50 12.99 3.61
CA ALA A 223 32.86 13.26 4.08
C ALA A 223 33.79 12.05 3.93
N ALA A 224 33.24 10.82 3.92
CA ALA A 224 34.04 9.61 3.77
C ALA A 224 34.65 9.46 2.37
N ASN A 225 33.93 9.89 1.34
CA ASN A 225 34.37 9.96 -0.06
C ASN A 225 33.42 10.89 -0.82
N GLN A 226 33.95 11.77 -1.67
CA GLN A 226 33.09 12.54 -2.57
C GLN A 226 32.50 11.58 -3.63
N PRO A 227 31.16 11.47 -3.72
CA PRO A 227 30.56 10.59 -4.69
C PRO A 227 30.76 11.13 -6.10
N ALA A 228 31.04 10.25 -7.04
CA ALA A 228 31.11 10.57 -8.47
C ALA A 228 29.72 10.94 -9.02
N LEU A 229 28.67 10.36 -8.43
CA LEU A 229 27.27 10.65 -8.77
C LEU A 229 26.42 10.74 -7.50
N LEU A 230 25.69 11.83 -7.34
CA LEU A 230 24.63 11.96 -6.34
C LEU A 230 23.30 12.14 -7.08
N VAL A 231 22.42 11.15 -6.95
CA VAL A 231 21.03 11.23 -7.42
C VAL A 231 20.16 11.61 -6.23
N THR A 232 19.41 12.69 -6.36
CA THR A 232 18.58 13.22 -5.27
C THR A 232 17.28 13.83 -5.78
N ASP A 233 16.28 13.92 -4.91
CA ASP A 233 15.01 14.55 -5.23
C ASP A 233 15.07 16.08 -5.06
N ALA A 234 14.13 16.77 -5.69
CA ALA A 234 13.96 18.22 -5.57
C ALA A 234 12.54 18.60 -5.14
N VAL A 235 11.79 17.69 -4.52
CA VAL A 235 10.35 17.87 -4.23
C VAL A 235 10.12 19.10 -3.37
N ASN A 236 11.02 19.35 -2.42
CA ASN A 236 10.94 20.48 -1.49
C ASN A 236 11.95 21.59 -1.78
N ALA A 237 12.61 21.59 -2.94
CA ALA A 237 13.71 22.52 -3.23
C ALA A 237 13.29 24.00 -3.15
N LEU A 238 12.06 24.30 -3.55
CA LEU A 238 11.48 25.66 -3.52
C LEU A 238 10.56 25.91 -2.31
N THR A 239 10.46 24.95 -1.39
CA THR A 239 9.52 25.03 -0.27
C THR A 239 10.25 25.46 1.00
N GLU A 240 9.96 26.66 1.48
CA GLU A 240 10.42 27.10 2.79
C GLU A 240 9.65 26.37 3.89
N LYS A 241 10.38 25.63 4.73
CA LYS A 241 9.80 24.90 5.86
C LYS A 241 10.05 25.65 7.16
N SER A 242 8.99 26.05 7.84
CA SER A 242 9.05 26.60 9.20
C SER A 242 9.66 25.61 10.19
N ASP A 243 10.05 26.12 11.36
CA ASP A 243 10.64 25.31 12.42
C ASP A 243 9.67 24.23 12.89
N ARG A 244 10.22 23.04 13.23
CA ARG A 244 9.42 21.90 13.65
C ARG A 244 8.50 22.24 14.83
N HIS A 245 9.02 22.92 15.84
CA HIS A 245 8.23 23.29 17.02
C HIS A 245 7.01 24.14 16.66
N ARG A 246 7.20 25.13 15.79
CA ARG A 246 6.12 26.01 15.32
C ARG A 246 5.07 25.24 14.51
N ARG A 247 5.50 24.31 13.64
CA ARG A 247 4.56 23.45 12.90
C ARG A 247 3.76 22.53 13.81
N ASP A 248 4.42 21.94 14.82
CA ASP A 248 3.75 21.09 15.81
C ASP A 248 2.71 21.90 16.60
N GLU A 249 3.05 23.14 16.99
CA GLU A 249 2.14 24.06 17.68
C GLU A 249 0.94 24.45 16.81
N GLU A 250 1.18 24.93 15.58
CA GLU A 250 0.12 25.28 14.62
C GLU A 250 -0.81 24.08 14.33
N PHE A 251 -0.25 22.88 14.23
CA PHE A 251 -0.99 21.64 14.04
C PHE A 251 -1.87 21.29 15.24
N LEU A 252 -1.31 21.33 16.46
CA LEU A 252 -2.03 20.99 17.68
C LEU A 252 -3.08 22.05 18.05
N ASP A 253 -2.83 23.32 17.75
CA ASP A 253 -3.77 24.42 17.94
C ASP A 253 -4.97 24.27 17.01
N ALA A 254 -4.74 23.95 15.73
CA ALA A 254 -5.83 23.69 14.78
C ALA A 254 -6.72 22.52 15.24
N ILE A 255 -6.12 21.45 15.77
CA ILE A 255 -6.85 20.31 16.33
C ILE A 255 -7.66 20.74 17.55
N THR A 256 -7.03 21.43 18.49
CA THR A 256 -7.65 21.83 19.75
C THR A 256 -8.82 22.78 19.50
N ALA A 257 -8.64 23.79 18.65
CA ALA A 257 -9.70 24.72 18.27
C ALA A 257 -10.90 24.02 17.60
N THR A 258 -10.63 23.05 16.72
CA THR A 258 -11.70 22.27 16.06
C THR A 258 -12.49 21.46 17.09
N VAL A 259 -11.79 20.80 18.01
CA VAL A 259 -12.42 19.94 19.02
C VAL A 259 -13.23 20.77 20.03
N GLU A 260 -12.73 21.93 20.46
CA GLU A 260 -13.46 22.84 21.34
C GLU A 260 -14.74 23.38 20.69
N ALA A 261 -14.77 23.50 19.36
CA ALA A 261 -15.96 23.81 18.57
C ALA A 261 -16.89 22.60 18.33
N GLU A 262 -16.70 21.49 19.06
CA GLU A 262 -17.40 20.21 18.90
C GLU A 262 -17.28 19.60 17.50
N GLY A 263 -16.21 19.96 16.77
CA GLY A 263 -15.85 19.45 15.47
C GLY A 263 -14.95 18.22 15.53
N SER A 264 -15.01 17.37 14.51
CA SER A 264 -14.07 16.27 14.32
C SER A 264 -12.97 16.66 13.34
N VAL A 265 -11.77 16.09 13.53
CA VAL A 265 -10.61 16.31 12.69
C VAL A 265 -10.27 15.04 11.92
N LEU A 266 -10.20 15.12 10.60
CA LEU A 266 -9.68 14.07 9.72
C LEU A 266 -8.23 14.41 9.34
N ILE A 267 -7.34 13.45 9.50
CA ILE A 267 -5.94 13.56 9.12
C ILE A 267 -5.62 12.37 8.21
N PRO A 268 -5.59 12.55 6.88
CA PRO A 268 -5.16 11.52 5.96
C PRO A 268 -3.66 11.26 6.12
N THR A 269 -3.28 9.99 6.35
CA THR A 269 -1.88 9.59 6.57
C THR A 269 -1.53 8.32 5.82
N ASP A 270 -0.24 8.04 5.72
CA ASP A 270 0.25 6.73 5.32
C ASP A 270 -0.06 5.63 6.36
N ALA A 271 0.32 4.39 6.04
CA ALA A 271 0.13 3.22 6.90
C ALA A 271 1.38 2.84 7.72
N ALA A 272 2.55 3.46 7.51
CA ALA A 272 3.83 2.92 7.97
C ALA A 272 4.83 3.92 8.56
N GLY A 273 4.76 5.21 8.21
CA GLY A 273 5.73 6.23 8.59
C GLY A 273 5.08 7.38 9.34
N ARG A 274 4.43 8.27 8.59
CA ARG A 274 3.76 9.47 9.12
C ARG A 274 2.75 9.15 10.20
N VAL A 275 2.00 8.05 10.07
CA VAL A 275 1.04 7.62 11.09
C VAL A 275 1.71 7.38 12.44
N LEU A 276 2.94 6.85 12.46
CA LEU A 276 3.67 6.57 13.70
C LEU A 276 4.19 7.84 14.36
N GLU A 277 4.71 8.79 13.58
CA GLU A 277 5.15 10.10 14.08
C GLU A 277 3.98 10.88 14.70
N LEU A 278 2.87 10.97 13.97
CA LEU A 278 1.68 11.68 14.44
C LEU A 278 1.02 10.99 15.62
N ALA A 279 1.02 9.66 15.67
CA ALA A 279 0.48 8.92 16.81
C ALA A 279 1.25 9.24 18.11
N LEU A 280 2.58 9.34 18.05
CA LEU A 280 3.41 9.74 19.19
C LEU A 280 3.12 11.18 19.62
N LEU A 281 3.02 12.10 18.65
CA LEU A 281 2.71 13.51 18.90
C LEU A 281 1.33 13.69 19.56
N LEU A 282 0.31 13.03 19.01
CA LEU A 282 -1.07 13.13 19.51
C LEU A 282 -1.22 12.46 20.87
N ASP A 283 -0.63 11.28 21.11
CA ASP A 283 -0.73 10.65 22.43
C ASP A 283 -0.06 11.49 23.52
N GLU A 284 1.05 12.16 23.22
CA GLU A 284 1.68 13.11 24.15
C GLU A 284 0.78 14.33 24.39
N HIS A 285 0.24 14.93 23.32
CA HIS A 285 -0.65 16.09 23.43
C HIS A 285 -1.88 15.77 24.27
N PHE A 286 -2.64 14.72 23.92
CA PHE A 286 -3.87 14.34 24.63
C PHE A 286 -3.62 13.78 26.04
N SER A 287 -2.38 13.37 26.35
CA SER A 287 -2.01 13.03 27.73
C SER A 287 -1.85 14.28 28.61
N LYS A 288 -1.50 15.43 28.03
CA LYS A 288 -1.30 16.71 28.74
C LYS A 288 -2.52 17.62 28.65
N ALA A 289 -3.16 17.65 27.48
CA ALA A 289 -4.31 18.49 27.17
C ALA A 289 -5.56 17.99 27.90
N ARG A 290 -6.35 18.93 28.43
CA ARG A 290 -7.64 18.63 29.10
C ARG A 290 -8.81 18.71 28.12
N VAL A 291 -8.63 18.16 26.93
CA VAL A 291 -9.61 18.25 25.84
C VAL A 291 -10.41 16.96 25.75
N ALA A 292 -11.74 17.06 25.63
CA ALA A 292 -12.66 15.93 25.57
C ALA A 292 -12.84 15.41 24.14
N ALA A 293 -11.78 14.92 23.51
CA ALA A 293 -11.86 14.17 22.26
C ALA A 293 -11.11 12.84 22.33
N ALA A 294 -11.55 11.90 21.49
CA ALA A 294 -10.87 10.62 21.30
C ALA A 294 -9.90 10.72 20.11
N PRO A 295 -8.57 10.67 20.32
CA PRO A 295 -7.62 10.43 19.25
C PRO A 295 -7.69 8.95 18.82
N VAL A 296 -7.83 8.71 17.52
CA VAL A 296 -8.06 7.39 16.94
C VAL A 296 -7.19 7.19 15.71
N ILE A 297 -6.58 6.01 15.56
CA ILE A 297 -6.01 5.55 14.29
C ILE A 297 -6.97 4.58 13.63
N LEU A 298 -7.30 4.82 12.36
CA LEU A 298 -8.16 3.99 11.54
C LEU A 298 -7.36 3.46 10.34
N SER A 299 -7.02 2.17 10.39
CA SER A 299 -6.28 1.46 9.35
C SER A 299 -6.51 -0.04 9.48
N ALA A 300 -6.52 -0.75 8.36
CA ALA A 300 -6.67 -2.21 8.38
C ALA A 300 -5.42 -2.92 8.94
N THR A 301 -4.23 -2.34 8.75
CA THR A 301 -2.94 -2.98 9.03
C THR A 301 -2.24 -2.44 10.28
N ILE A 302 -2.69 -1.31 10.85
CA ILE A 302 -2.01 -0.59 11.92
C ILE A 302 -1.64 -1.45 13.15
N LYS A 303 -2.46 -2.42 13.55
CA LYS A 303 -2.13 -3.29 14.70
C LYS A 303 -0.82 -4.04 14.44
N THR A 304 -0.69 -4.61 13.24
CA THR A 304 0.51 -5.32 12.79
C THR A 304 1.69 -4.36 12.61
N VAL A 305 1.45 -3.15 12.07
CA VAL A 305 2.49 -2.11 11.93
C VAL A 305 3.07 -1.73 13.29
N LEU A 306 2.21 -1.47 14.30
CA LEU A 306 2.64 -1.10 15.65
C LEU A 306 3.40 -2.25 16.33
N GLU A 307 2.90 -3.48 16.23
CA GLU A 307 3.59 -4.67 16.76
C GLU A 307 4.96 -4.84 16.11
N PHE A 308 5.05 -4.71 14.79
CA PHE A 308 6.30 -4.81 14.07
C PHE A 308 7.27 -3.68 14.45
N ALA A 309 6.81 -2.44 14.49
CA ALA A 309 7.63 -1.28 14.87
C ALA A 309 8.21 -1.43 16.28
N ARG A 310 7.47 -2.02 17.24
CA ARG A 310 7.97 -2.34 18.58
C ARG A 310 9.14 -3.33 18.57
N THR A 311 9.20 -4.23 17.59
CA THR A 311 10.31 -5.20 17.47
C THR A 311 11.53 -4.63 16.75
N GLN A 312 11.37 -3.56 15.98
CA GLN A 312 12.42 -2.99 15.13
C GLN A 312 13.02 -1.71 15.72
N LEU A 313 13.31 -1.69 17.03
CA LEU A 313 13.83 -0.51 17.72
C LEU A 313 15.17 -0.01 17.17
N GLU A 314 15.96 -0.90 16.56
CA GLU A 314 17.25 -0.57 15.92
C GLU A 314 17.12 0.39 14.72
N TYR A 315 15.91 0.50 14.13
CA TYR A 315 15.61 1.41 13.03
C TYR A 315 14.90 2.69 13.47
N LEU A 316 14.68 2.88 14.77
CA LEU A 316 14.01 4.06 15.34
C LEU A 316 15.01 5.08 15.88
N GLY A 317 14.49 6.26 16.24
CA GLY A 317 15.27 7.35 16.80
C GLY A 317 15.91 7.01 18.14
N ASN A 318 17.09 7.58 18.39
CA ASN A 318 17.88 7.30 19.58
C ASN A 318 17.13 7.64 20.88
N GLU A 319 16.25 8.65 20.85
CA GLU A 319 15.43 9.05 21.99
C GLU A 319 14.43 7.96 22.41
N LEU A 320 13.78 7.31 21.44
CA LEU A 320 12.86 6.21 21.70
C LEU A 320 13.60 4.98 22.23
N VAL A 321 14.77 4.67 21.66
CA VAL A 321 15.63 3.58 22.12
C VAL A 321 16.07 3.84 23.57
N GLN A 322 16.54 5.05 23.88
CA GLN A 322 16.93 5.44 25.25
C GLN A 322 15.75 5.40 26.21
N ALA A 323 14.57 5.87 25.81
CA ALA A 323 13.36 5.81 26.64
C ALA A 323 12.95 4.37 26.95
N PHE A 324 13.08 3.46 25.99
CA PHE A 324 12.85 2.04 26.22
C PHE A 324 13.89 1.43 27.17
N SER A 325 15.18 1.62 26.90
CA SER A 325 16.25 1.02 27.71
C SER A 325 16.32 1.57 29.13
N LEU A 326 16.17 2.89 29.32
CA LEU A 326 16.36 3.54 30.61
C LEU A 326 15.06 3.64 31.42
N LYS A 327 13.94 3.99 30.76
CA LYS A 327 12.66 4.24 31.44
C LYS A 327 11.69 3.05 31.37
N ARG A 328 12.08 1.95 30.70
CA ARG A 328 11.21 0.79 30.41
C ARG A 328 9.88 1.18 29.75
N ALA A 329 9.86 2.32 29.05
CA ALA A 329 8.69 2.80 28.36
C ALA A 329 8.56 2.04 27.04
N VAL A 330 7.51 1.25 26.88
CA VAL A 330 7.24 0.50 25.65
C VAL A 330 6.83 1.48 24.54
N PRO A 331 7.58 1.58 23.43
CA PRO A 331 7.20 2.43 22.31
C PRO A 331 5.82 2.05 21.75
N PHE A 332 5.09 3.05 21.29
CA PHE A 332 3.73 2.90 20.74
C PHE A 332 2.73 2.26 21.72
N SER A 333 2.99 2.32 23.03
CA SER A 333 2.01 1.99 24.06
C SER A 333 1.23 3.26 24.42
N PHE A 334 0.16 3.49 23.68
CA PHE A 334 -0.63 4.72 23.78
C PHE A 334 -1.53 4.72 25.01
N ARG A 335 -1.64 5.86 25.69
CA ARG A 335 -2.49 6.02 26.88
C ARG A 335 -3.88 6.50 26.54
N LYS A 336 -3.98 7.39 25.54
CA LYS A 336 -5.22 8.06 25.14
C LYS A 336 -5.63 7.68 23.72
N LEU A 337 -4.66 7.42 22.85
CA LEU A 337 -4.91 7.06 21.48
C LEU A 337 -5.45 5.62 21.35
N SER A 338 -6.58 5.49 20.66
CA SER A 338 -7.25 4.22 20.40
C SER A 338 -7.02 3.76 18.96
N VAL A 339 -6.96 2.45 18.75
CA VAL A 339 -6.69 1.86 17.44
C VAL A 339 -7.89 1.06 16.98
N ILE A 340 -8.45 1.40 15.82
CA ILE A 340 -9.57 0.71 15.20
C ILE A 340 -9.20 0.23 13.79
N THR A 341 -9.85 -0.84 13.36
CA THR A 341 -9.59 -1.45 12.05
C THR A 341 -10.67 -1.14 11.03
N ARG A 342 -11.90 -0.93 11.48
CA ARG A 342 -13.06 -0.70 10.62
C ARG A 342 -13.74 0.61 10.98
N LEU A 343 -14.35 1.22 9.97
CA LEU A 343 -15.02 2.52 10.13
C LEU A 343 -16.21 2.43 11.09
N GLU A 344 -16.92 1.30 11.16
CA GLU A 344 -18.08 1.14 12.04
C GLU A 344 -17.71 1.20 13.53
N GLU A 345 -16.48 0.83 13.88
CA GLU A 345 -15.97 0.91 15.26
C GLU A 345 -15.88 2.36 15.75
N LEU A 346 -15.78 3.33 14.83
CA LEU A 346 -15.69 4.75 15.16
C LEU A 346 -16.96 5.25 15.87
N GLY A 347 -18.11 4.62 15.64
CA GLY A 347 -19.38 4.97 16.30
C GLY A 347 -19.42 4.66 17.80
N ALA A 348 -18.49 3.84 18.31
CA ALA A 348 -18.40 3.54 19.73
C ALA A 348 -17.87 4.72 20.57
N PHE A 349 -17.20 5.68 19.94
CA PHE A 349 -16.70 6.87 20.61
C PHE A 349 -17.80 7.93 20.58
N PRO A 350 -18.19 8.55 21.72
CA PRO A 350 -19.05 9.73 21.72
C PRO A 350 -18.23 11.01 21.44
N GLY A 351 -18.90 12.11 21.07
CA GLY A 351 -18.27 13.43 20.95
C GLY A 351 -17.31 13.62 19.76
N PRO A 352 -16.55 14.73 19.75
CA PRO A 352 -15.58 15.05 18.70
C PRO A 352 -14.42 14.05 18.66
N LYS A 353 -13.89 13.79 17.46
CA LYS A 353 -12.85 12.78 17.21
C LYS A 353 -11.71 13.37 16.42
N VAL A 354 -10.51 12.88 16.68
CA VAL A 354 -9.32 13.17 15.86
C VAL A 354 -8.88 11.86 15.25
N VAL A 355 -9.04 11.71 13.93
CA VAL A 355 -8.83 10.43 13.25
C VAL A 355 -7.66 10.52 12.28
N LEU A 356 -6.61 9.74 12.56
CA LEU A 356 -5.56 9.40 11.60
C LEU A 356 -6.09 8.27 10.71
N ALA A 357 -6.41 8.56 9.46
CA ALA A 357 -7.00 7.59 8.53
C ALA A 357 -6.06 7.30 7.36
N THR A 358 -5.91 6.04 6.99
CA THR A 358 -5.05 5.61 5.88
C THR A 358 -5.61 5.98 4.51
N MET A 359 -4.69 6.05 3.54
CA MET A 359 -4.84 6.56 2.17
C MET A 359 -4.72 8.10 2.09
N PRO A 360 -3.47 8.63 2.10
CA PRO A 360 -3.24 10.08 2.08
C PRO A 360 -3.67 10.73 0.77
N SER A 361 -3.76 9.96 -0.32
CA SER A 361 -4.24 10.38 -1.64
C SER A 361 -5.73 10.70 -1.69
N LEU A 362 -6.52 10.21 -0.72
CA LEU A 362 -7.99 10.27 -0.73
C LEU A 362 -8.64 9.57 -1.94
N GLU A 363 -7.91 8.69 -2.63
CA GLU A 363 -8.43 7.91 -3.76
C GLU A 363 -9.21 6.65 -3.33
N GLY A 364 -9.05 6.21 -2.09
CA GLY A 364 -9.77 5.06 -1.56
C GLY A 364 -9.64 4.95 -0.06
N GLY A 365 -10.12 3.83 0.49
CA GLY A 365 -9.94 3.49 1.90
C GLY A 365 -10.66 4.40 2.89
N PRO A 366 -10.34 4.27 4.19
CA PRO A 366 -11.09 4.92 5.25
C PRO A 366 -11.01 6.44 5.23
N ALA A 367 -9.90 7.03 4.78
CA ALA A 367 -9.78 8.49 4.69
C ALA A 367 -10.78 9.08 3.68
N ARG A 368 -10.98 8.43 2.53
CA ARG A 368 -11.97 8.87 1.52
C ARG A 368 -13.40 8.73 2.04
N GLU A 369 -13.73 7.63 2.72
CA GLU A 369 -15.07 7.43 3.29
C GLU A 369 -15.40 8.46 4.37
N LEU A 370 -14.44 8.75 5.26
CA LEU A 370 -14.59 9.78 6.28
C LEU A 370 -14.70 11.18 5.69
N LEU A 371 -13.92 11.49 4.64
CA LEU A 371 -14.01 12.76 3.93
C LEU A 371 -15.43 13.03 3.46
N VAL A 372 -16.08 12.04 2.82
CA VAL A 372 -17.45 12.21 2.31
C VAL A 372 -18.45 12.46 3.44
N GLN A 373 -18.30 11.79 4.58
CA GLN A 373 -19.18 11.99 5.74
C GLN A 373 -18.97 13.33 6.43
N TRP A 374 -17.72 13.80 6.49
CA TRP A 374 -17.33 14.92 7.36
C TRP A 374 -17.18 16.25 6.63
N ALA A 375 -16.87 16.25 5.32
CA ALA A 375 -16.65 17.46 4.54
C ALA A 375 -17.92 18.33 4.40
N ALA A 376 -19.12 17.74 4.54
CA ALA A 376 -20.37 18.49 4.51
C ALA A 376 -20.64 19.30 5.79
N LEU A 377 -19.91 19.01 6.88
CA LEU A 377 -20.13 19.64 8.18
C LEU A 377 -19.07 20.73 8.41
N PRO A 378 -19.46 22.02 8.49
CA PRO A 378 -18.51 23.14 8.53
C PRO A 378 -17.70 23.23 9.83
N ARG A 379 -18.10 22.49 10.87
CA ARG A 379 -17.36 22.40 12.14
C ARG A 379 -16.15 21.47 12.07
N ASN A 380 -16.09 20.60 11.06
CA ASN A 380 -15.02 19.62 10.95
C ASN A 380 -13.83 20.20 10.18
N THR A 381 -12.64 19.71 10.50
CA THR A 381 -11.40 20.16 9.88
C THR A 381 -10.68 18.97 9.24
N ILE A 382 -10.12 19.18 8.05
CA ILE A 382 -9.26 18.20 7.38
C ILE A 382 -7.85 18.78 7.36
N ILE A 383 -6.88 18.04 7.89
CA ILE A 383 -5.49 18.49 7.98
C ILE A 383 -4.60 17.58 7.14
N PHE A 384 -3.96 18.15 6.13
CA PHE A 384 -2.96 17.45 5.33
C PHE A 384 -1.59 17.60 5.97
N THR A 385 -0.93 16.48 6.24
CA THR A 385 0.41 16.46 6.88
C THR A 385 1.53 16.17 5.89
N GLU A 386 1.17 15.80 4.66
CA GLU A 386 2.06 15.40 3.57
C GLU A 386 1.57 15.97 2.25
N ARG A 387 2.50 16.20 1.32
CA ARG A 387 2.15 16.59 -0.04
C ARG A 387 1.55 15.39 -0.75
N ALA A 388 0.38 15.60 -1.34
CA ALA A 388 -0.28 14.56 -2.11
C ALA A 388 0.37 14.35 -3.48
N GLN A 389 0.29 13.12 -3.99
CA GLN A 389 0.73 12.79 -5.35
C GLN A 389 -0.12 13.56 -6.38
N ALA A 390 0.52 14.04 -7.44
CA ALA A 390 -0.17 14.70 -8.54
C ALA A 390 -1.28 13.80 -9.13
N GLY A 391 -2.39 14.40 -9.55
CA GLY A 391 -3.54 13.67 -10.09
C GLY A 391 -4.49 13.06 -9.05
N THR A 392 -4.19 13.17 -7.75
CA THR A 392 -5.07 12.68 -6.69
C THR A 392 -6.05 13.74 -6.19
N LEU A 393 -7.16 13.31 -5.59
CA LEU A 393 -8.12 14.18 -4.92
C LEU A 393 -7.45 15.04 -3.83
N ALA A 394 -6.55 14.46 -3.04
CA ALA A 394 -5.81 15.20 -2.02
C ALA A 394 -4.96 16.34 -2.64
N ALA A 395 -4.32 16.11 -3.78
CA ALA A 395 -3.56 17.17 -4.46
C ALA A 395 -4.48 18.29 -5.01
N ALA A 396 -5.64 17.92 -5.54
CA ALA A 396 -6.65 18.89 -5.98
C ALA A 396 -7.17 19.75 -4.81
N LEU A 397 -7.32 19.16 -3.61
CA LEU A 397 -7.71 19.89 -2.40
C LEU A 397 -6.60 20.82 -1.89
N GLN A 398 -5.35 20.38 -1.91
CA GLN A 398 -4.21 21.16 -1.44
C GLN A 398 -3.88 22.36 -2.33
N THR A 399 -4.14 22.26 -3.64
CA THR A 399 -3.87 23.31 -4.63
C THR A 399 -5.03 24.27 -4.83
N HIS A 400 -6.19 23.99 -4.23
CA HIS A 400 -7.37 24.83 -4.36
C HIS A 400 -7.15 26.20 -3.72
N ASP A 401 -7.25 27.26 -4.51
CA ASP A 401 -7.19 28.64 -4.02
C ASP A 401 -8.55 29.03 -3.38
N PRO A 402 -8.62 29.25 -2.06
CA PRO A 402 -9.85 29.64 -1.38
C PRO A 402 -10.37 31.01 -1.85
N SER A 403 -9.52 31.85 -2.47
CA SER A 403 -9.89 33.19 -2.94
C SER A 403 -10.47 33.22 -4.36
N ALA A 404 -10.36 32.12 -5.12
CA ALA A 404 -10.86 32.01 -6.49
C ALA A 404 -12.40 31.84 -6.59
N GLY A 405 -13.11 31.66 -5.47
CA GLY A 405 -14.56 31.54 -5.44
C GLY A 405 -15.19 32.00 -4.13
N SER A 406 -16.24 32.82 -4.18
CA SER A 406 -16.92 33.39 -3.00
C SER A 406 -17.81 32.37 -2.22
N GLY A 407 -17.68 31.07 -2.48
CA GLY A 407 -18.58 30.04 -1.93
C GLY A 407 -17.87 28.74 -1.54
N PRO A 408 -18.59 27.82 -0.87
CA PRO A 408 -18.02 26.54 -0.45
C PRO A 408 -17.56 25.72 -1.66
N LEU A 409 -16.40 25.07 -1.53
CA LEU A 409 -15.86 24.16 -2.53
C LEU A 409 -16.85 23.02 -2.80
N ARG A 410 -17.34 22.92 -4.04
CA ARG A 410 -18.26 21.87 -4.47
C ARG A 410 -17.49 20.80 -5.24
N LEU A 411 -17.45 19.60 -4.68
CA LEU A 411 -16.77 18.45 -5.29
C LEU A 411 -17.81 17.42 -5.73
N ARG A 412 -17.67 16.93 -6.96
CA ARG A 412 -18.47 15.80 -7.45
C ARG A 412 -17.63 14.55 -7.37
N LEU A 413 -17.88 13.71 -6.37
CA LEU A 413 -17.16 12.46 -6.16
C LEU A 413 -18.00 11.28 -6.64
N ARG A 414 -17.37 10.35 -7.38
CA ARG A 414 -17.95 9.04 -7.65
C ARG A 414 -17.54 8.10 -6.52
N MET A 415 -18.52 7.48 -5.86
CA MET A 415 -18.28 6.51 -4.79
C MET A 415 -18.71 5.13 -5.30
N GLY A 416 -17.75 4.21 -5.39
CA GLY A 416 -18.02 2.79 -5.61
C GLY A 416 -18.03 2.05 -4.27
N ARG A 417 -18.89 1.05 -4.14
CA ARG A 417 -18.87 0.12 -3.01
C ARG A 417 -19.20 -1.27 -3.53
N ARG A 418 -18.36 -2.25 -3.21
CA ARG A 418 -18.66 -3.64 -3.49
C ARG A 418 -19.76 -4.14 -2.54
N MET A 419 -20.86 -4.60 -3.11
CA MET A 419 -21.96 -5.21 -2.37
C MET A 419 -21.87 -6.74 -2.55
N PRO A 420 -22.06 -7.53 -1.48
CA PRO A 420 -22.15 -8.98 -1.64
C PRO A 420 -23.35 -9.32 -2.54
N LEU A 421 -23.17 -10.29 -3.44
CA LEU A 421 -24.27 -10.82 -4.26
C LEU A 421 -25.25 -11.55 -3.33
N GLU A 422 -26.54 -11.28 -3.50
CA GLU A 422 -27.62 -11.89 -2.72
C GLU A 422 -28.68 -12.50 -3.66
N GLY A 423 -29.33 -13.58 -3.21
CA GLY A 423 -30.47 -14.18 -3.94
C GLY A 423 -30.09 -14.80 -5.30
N GLU A 424 -30.81 -14.40 -6.34
CA GLU A 424 -30.70 -14.94 -7.70
C GLU A 424 -29.32 -14.66 -8.33
N GLU A 425 -28.77 -13.45 -8.11
CA GLU A 425 -27.43 -13.09 -8.61
C GLU A 425 -26.33 -13.98 -8.02
N LEU A 426 -26.44 -14.36 -6.74
CA LEU A 426 -25.51 -15.29 -6.10
C LEU A 426 -25.66 -16.70 -6.67
N ALA A 427 -26.89 -17.14 -6.91
CA ALA A 427 -27.18 -18.46 -7.47
C ALA A 427 -26.63 -18.58 -8.90
N GLU A 428 -26.81 -17.54 -9.73
CA GLU A 428 -26.26 -17.45 -11.08
C GLU A 428 -24.74 -17.46 -11.07
N TRP A 429 -24.11 -16.67 -10.19
CA TRP A 429 -22.65 -16.66 -10.04
C TRP A 429 -22.09 -18.01 -9.57
N GLN A 430 -22.76 -18.67 -8.62
CA GLN A 430 -22.37 -20.01 -8.15
C GLN A 430 -22.50 -21.06 -9.26
N ALA A 431 -23.60 -21.02 -10.02
CA ALA A 431 -23.81 -21.92 -11.16
C ALA A 431 -22.75 -21.71 -12.25
N ALA A 432 -22.43 -20.45 -12.58
CA ALA A 432 -21.37 -20.11 -13.52
C ALA A 432 -19.99 -20.59 -13.04
N LYS A 433 -19.69 -20.45 -11.75
CA LYS A 433 -18.43 -20.94 -11.17
C LYS A 433 -18.31 -22.46 -11.21
N VAL A 434 -19.41 -23.18 -10.95
CA VAL A 434 -19.45 -24.65 -11.03
C VAL A 434 -19.27 -25.11 -12.48
N ALA A 435 -19.92 -24.45 -13.44
CA ALA A 435 -19.77 -24.76 -14.86
C ALA A 435 -18.32 -24.53 -15.34
N ALA A 436 -17.71 -23.39 -14.99
CA ALA A 436 -16.31 -23.11 -15.33
C ALA A 436 -15.32 -24.12 -14.71
N ALA A 437 -15.57 -24.56 -13.47
CA ALA A 437 -14.76 -25.58 -12.82
C ALA A 437 -14.90 -26.96 -13.48
N GLN A 438 -16.08 -27.30 -13.99
CA GLN A 438 -16.33 -28.52 -14.75
C GLN A 438 -15.61 -28.49 -16.11
N GLU A 439 -15.71 -27.39 -16.84
CA GLU A 439 -15.02 -27.22 -18.13
C GLU A 439 -13.49 -27.32 -17.98
N LEU A 440 -12.93 -26.75 -16.91
CA LEU A 440 -11.50 -26.81 -16.61
C LEU A 440 -11.04 -28.24 -16.25
N ALA A 441 -11.86 -29.00 -15.52
CA ALA A 441 -11.59 -30.39 -15.17
C ALA A 441 -11.63 -31.31 -16.40
N GLU A 442 -12.47 -31.01 -17.39
CA GLU A 442 -12.57 -31.75 -18.65
C GLU A 442 -11.43 -31.44 -19.62
N HIS A 443 -10.93 -30.20 -19.65
CA HIS A 443 -9.91 -29.75 -20.61
C HIS A 443 -8.46 -29.76 -20.10
N GLY A 444 -8.21 -30.19 -18.84
CA GLY A 444 -6.86 -30.37 -18.30
C GLY A 444 -5.99 -29.09 -18.27
N GLY A 445 -6.61 -27.91 -18.26
CA GLY A 445 -5.93 -26.61 -18.26
C GLY A 445 -5.62 -26.09 -16.85
N SER A 446 -4.53 -25.32 -16.72
CA SER A 446 -4.19 -24.61 -15.48
C SER A 446 -5.24 -23.53 -15.17
N ALA A 447 -5.70 -23.48 -13.92
CA ALA A 447 -6.87 -22.70 -13.47
C ALA A 447 -6.78 -21.16 -13.58
N LYS A 448 -5.70 -20.60 -14.16
CA LYS A 448 -5.46 -19.15 -14.21
C LYS A 448 -5.92 -18.46 -15.51
N ASP A 449 -6.18 -19.17 -16.60
CA ASP A 449 -6.28 -18.53 -17.93
C ASP A 449 -7.69 -18.33 -18.50
N SER A 450 -8.78 -18.69 -17.80
CA SER A 450 -10.12 -18.46 -18.36
C SER A 450 -11.23 -18.42 -17.30
N LEU A 451 -11.48 -17.25 -16.74
CA LEU A 451 -12.81 -16.88 -16.24
C LEU A 451 -13.51 -16.07 -17.34
N PRO A 452 -14.71 -16.44 -17.79
CA PRO A 452 -15.44 -15.60 -18.74
C PRO A 452 -15.88 -14.31 -18.05
N LEU A 453 -15.33 -13.19 -18.50
CA LEU A 453 -15.80 -11.85 -18.17
C LEU A 453 -17.26 -11.72 -18.63
N LEU A 454 -18.19 -11.61 -17.68
CA LEU A 454 -19.53 -11.09 -17.98
C LEU A 454 -19.38 -9.63 -18.40
N SER A 455 -19.50 -9.36 -19.70
CA SER A 455 -19.49 -8.00 -20.25
C SER A 455 -20.66 -7.18 -19.69
N PRO A 456 -20.51 -5.85 -19.50
CA PRO A 456 -21.47 -5.00 -18.80
C PRO A 456 -22.62 -4.57 -19.72
N SER A 457 -23.45 -5.50 -20.16
CA SER A 457 -24.62 -5.19 -20.99
C SER A 457 -25.81 -6.07 -20.66
N CYS A 458 -26.38 -5.86 -19.47
CA CYS A 458 -27.67 -6.43 -19.08
C CYS A 458 -28.68 -5.31 -18.77
N HIS A 459 -29.02 -4.51 -19.78
CA HIS A 459 -30.29 -3.77 -19.77
C HIS A 459 -31.40 -4.73 -20.21
N LEU A 460 -31.99 -5.48 -19.27
CA LEU A 460 -33.15 -6.32 -19.56
C LEU A 460 -34.44 -5.51 -19.44
N THR A 461 -35.14 -5.33 -20.56
CA THR A 461 -36.44 -4.65 -20.64
C THR A 461 -37.57 -5.47 -19.97
N PRO A 462 -38.66 -4.84 -19.51
CA PRO A 462 -39.73 -5.52 -18.75
C PRO A 462 -40.37 -6.74 -19.42
N ALA A 463 -40.31 -6.85 -20.74
CA ALA A 463 -40.88 -7.95 -21.51
C ALA A 463 -40.19 -9.31 -21.26
N SER A 464 -38.89 -9.32 -20.92
CA SER A 464 -38.15 -10.58 -20.68
C SER A 464 -38.50 -11.21 -19.32
N ARG A 465 -39.03 -10.43 -18.37
CA ARG A 465 -39.47 -10.92 -17.05
C ARG A 465 -40.76 -11.75 -17.12
N LEU A 466 -41.69 -11.42 -18.01
CA LEU A 466 -42.95 -12.17 -18.16
C LEU A 466 -42.75 -13.55 -18.81
N ALA A 467 -41.81 -13.66 -19.74
CA ALA A 467 -41.54 -14.92 -20.44
C ALA A 467 -40.92 -15.99 -19.52
N ALA A 468 -40.13 -15.56 -18.52
CA ALA A 468 -39.56 -16.46 -17.51
C ALA A 468 -40.62 -16.96 -16.52
N ALA A 469 -41.56 -16.10 -16.09
CA ALA A 469 -42.64 -16.47 -15.19
C ALA A 469 -43.59 -17.53 -15.79
N ALA A 470 -43.84 -17.48 -17.11
CA ALA A 470 -44.71 -18.44 -17.79
C ALA A 470 -44.11 -19.86 -17.88
N ARG A 471 -42.78 -19.99 -17.86
CA ARG A 471 -42.09 -21.30 -17.93
C ARG A 471 -42.06 -22.05 -16.59
N LEU A 472 -42.16 -21.32 -15.47
CA LEU A 472 -42.20 -21.90 -14.12
C LEU A 472 -43.59 -22.46 -13.74
N ALA A 473 -44.67 -21.97 -14.36
CA ALA A 473 -46.02 -22.46 -14.09
C ALA A 473 -46.29 -23.87 -14.67
N SER A 474 -45.60 -24.28 -15.74
CA SER A 474 -45.80 -25.59 -16.38
C SER A 474 -45.03 -26.74 -15.71
N ALA A 475 -44.08 -26.45 -14.81
CA ALA A 475 -43.27 -27.47 -14.15
C ALA A 475 -43.85 -27.96 -12.80
N GLY A 476 -44.88 -27.29 -12.27
CA GLY A 476 -45.47 -27.59 -10.95
C GLY A 476 -46.50 -28.71 -10.89
N SER A 477 -46.86 -29.36 -12.02
CA SER A 477 -47.96 -30.34 -12.07
C SER A 477 -47.54 -31.81 -11.92
N ALA A 478 -46.25 -32.14 -11.78
CA ALA A 478 -45.77 -33.53 -11.86
C ALA A 478 -45.37 -34.18 -10.52
N ALA A 479 -45.50 -33.51 -9.37
CA ALA A 479 -44.93 -33.99 -8.09
C ALA A 479 -45.94 -34.18 -6.93
N ALA A 480 -47.22 -34.43 -7.21
CA ALA A 480 -48.25 -34.65 -6.18
C ALA A 480 -49.06 -35.93 -6.43
N ALA A 481 -48.39 -37.09 -6.51
CA ALA A 481 -49.04 -38.41 -6.57
C ALA A 481 -48.19 -39.50 -5.92
N ALA A 482 -47.72 -39.32 -4.67
CA ALA A 482 -47.15 -40.40 -3.87
C ALA A 482 -47.02 -40.01 -2.38
N ALA A 483 -48.13 -39.94 -1.64
CA ALA A 483 -48.17 -40.11 -0.18
C ALA A 483 -49.63 -40.09 0.29
N GLY A 484 -50.25 -41.26 0.43
CA GLY A 484 -51.55 -41.41 1.06
C GLY A 484 -51.47 -42.52 2.11
N GLY A 485 -51.88 -42.21 3.34
CA GLY A 485 -52.22 -43.22 4.35
C GLY A 485 -51.93 -42.79 5.79
N GLY A 486 -52.98 -42.56 6.58
CA GLY A 486 -52.93 -42.63 8.05
C GLY A 486 -53.56 -41.46 8.82
N GLU A 487 -54.88 -41.54 9.03
CA GLU A 487 -55.73 -41.17 10.20
C GLU A 487 -55.16 -40.33 11.37
N ARG A 488 -55.90 -39.55 12.18
CA ARG A 488 -57.27 -39.01 12.34
C ARG A 488 -57.18 -38.01 13.52
N GLY A 489 -58.02 -36.96 13.54
CA GLY A 489 -58.56 -36.40 14.81
C GLY A 489 -58.26 -34.95 15.21
N GLY A 490 -59.24 -34.06 14.98
CA GLY A 490 -59.77 -33.23 16.08
C GLY A 490 -59.26 -31.80 16.33
N ALA A 491 -59.75 -30.87 15.52
CA ALA A 491 -60.47 -29.64 15.90
C ALA A 491 -59.82 -28.43 16.65
N HIS A 492 -60.13 -27.26 16.04
CA HIS A 492 -60.47 -25.94 16.60
C HIS A 492 -59.46 -24.76 16.70
N HIS A 493 -59.88 -23.69 16.01
CA HIS A 493 -59.76 -22.23 16.27
C HIS A 493 -58.45 -21.44 15.98
N SER A 494 -58.44 -20.81 14.80
CA SER A 494 -58.38 -19.36 14.47
C SER A 494 -57.83 -18.29 15.46
N PRO A 495 -57.38 -17.12 14.94
CA PRO A 495 -56.05 -16.56 15.22
C PRO A 495 -56.08 -15.19 15.92
N VAL A 496 -55.00 -14.77 16.60
CA VAL A 496 -54.76 -13.37 16.98
C VAL A 496 -53.27 -13.02 16.97
N ALA A 497 -53.04 -11.76 16.62
CA ALA A 497 -51.83 -11.02 16.32
C ALA A 497 -50.77 -10.84 17.43
N ALA A 498 -49.60 -10.45 16.92
CA ALA A 498 -48.65 -9.45 17.43
C ALA A 498 -47.62 -9.78 18.52
N HIS A 499 -46.38 -9.42 18.17
CA HIS A 499 -45.26 -9.00 18.99
C HIS A 499 -44.53 -10.06 19.85
N LYS A 500 -43.28 -10.34 19.49
CA LYS A 500 -42.11 -9.90 20.29
C LYS A 500 -40.78 -10.30 19.65
N SER A 501 -39.84 -9.38 19.80
CA SER A 501 -38.40 -9.55 19.71
C SER A 501 -37.88 -10.93 20.15
N ARG A 502 -36.86 -11.45 19.44
CA ARG A 502 -35.53 -11.73 20.03
C ARG A 502 -34.54 -12.27 19.00
N ARG A 503 -33.37 -11.64 19.06
CA ARG A 503 -32.01 -12.05 18.70
C ARG A 503 -31.72 -13.52 18.38
N ARG A 504 -30.75 -13.64 17.46
CA ARG A 504 -29.65 -14.63 17.23
C ARG A 504 -29.85 -15.48 15.96
N PRO A 505 -28.78 -16.06 15.37
CA PRO A 505 -27.34 -15.93 15.62
C PRO A 505 -26.53 -15.48 14.39
N ARG A 506 -25.25 -15.14 14.64
CA ARG A 506 -24.20 -15.11 13.62
C ARG A 506 -23.98 -16.50 13.04
N TRP A 507 -23.66 -16.55 11.75
CA TRP A 507 -22.44 -17.22 11.27
C TRP A 507 -21.72 -16.24 10.37
#